data_AF-A0A160UJH4-F1
#
_entry.id   AF-A0A160UJH4-F1
#
_cell.length_a   1.000
_cell.length_b   1.000
_cell.length_c   1.000
_cell.angle_alpha   90.00
_cell.angle_beta   90.00
_cell.angle_gamma   90.00
#
_symmetry.space_group_name_H-M   'P 1'
#
loop_
_entity.id
_entity.type
_entity.pdbx_description
1 polymer ?
#
loop_
_entity_poly.entity_id
_entity_poly.type
_entity_poly.pdbx_seq_one_letter_code
_entity_poly.pdbx_strand_id
1 'polypeptide(L)'
;MVPFNSFSEFNKAEGGDIWFALDETRPLLCFAGIWTNWTSVRKVKEGETTNDLYAFLTTEPNAEVGAIHPKAMPAILTTPEEVETWMTAPAAEALKLQRPLPDGALRIVARGVKEDMVG
;
A
#
# COMPACT_ATOMS: atom_id res chain seq x y z
N MET A 1 -0.53 9.96 4.68
CA MET A 1 -1.34 8.76 4.33
C MET A 1 -1.52 8.68 2.81
N VAL A 2 -1.81 7.49 2.26
CA VAL A 2 -2.10 7.29 0.83
C VAL A 2 -3.40 6.49 0.69
N PRO A 3 -4.50 7.09 0.21
CA PRO A 3 -5.78 6.39 0.09
C PRO A 3 -5.76 5.34 -1.03
N PHE A 4 -6.45 4.22 -0.82
CA PHE A 4 -6.66 3.16 -1.82
C PHE A 4 -7.93 2.34 -1.52
N ASN A 5 -8.46 1.67 -2.54
CA ASN A 5 -9.61 0.75 -2.45
C ASN A 5 -9.21 -0.71 -2.69
N SER A 6 -8.24 -0.93 -3.58
CA SER A 6 -7.56 -2.21 -3.80
C SER A 6 -6.11 -1.95 -4.25
N PHE A 7 -5.26 -2.97 -4.14
CA PHE A 7 -3.86 -2.92 -4.60
C PHE A 7 -3.46 -4.23 -5.25
N SER A 8 -2.44 -4.21 -6.11
CA SER A 8 -1.98 -5.43 -6.77
C SER A 8 -0.55 -5.82 -6.38
N GLU A 9 -0.30 -7.12 -6.43
CA GLU A 9 1.04 -7.70 -6.47
C GLU A 9 1.17 -8.55 -7.73
N PHE A 10 2.33 -8.47 -8.40
CA PHE A 10 2.56 -9.20 -9.64
C PHE A 10 3.13 -10.59 -9.35
N ASN A 11 2.46 -11.62 -9.88
CA ASN A 11 2.98 -12.99 -9.91
C ASN A 11 2.67 -13.65 -11.26
N LYS A 12 3.73 -13.89 -12.05
CA LYS A 12 3.61 -14.49 -13.38
C LYS A 12 3.00 -15.90 -13.37
N ALA A 13 3.27 -16.71 -12.35
CA ALA A 13 2.75 -18.07 -12.24
C ALA A 13 1.24 -18.07 -11.92
N GLU A 14 0.75 -17.03 -11.24
CA GLU A 14 -0.64 -16.86 -10.81
C GLU A 14 -1.49 -16.06 -11.82
N GLY A 15 -0.94 -15.74 -12.99
CA GLY A 15 -1.67 -15.07 -14.08
C GLY A 15 -1.39 -13.57 -14.23
N GLY A 16 -0.39 -13.03 -13.53
CA GLY A 16 0.02 -11.61 -13.63
C GLY A 16 -0.36 -10.83 -12.38
N ASP A 17 -1.04 -9.71 -12.55
CA ASP A 17 -1.45 -8.84 -11.44
C ASP A 17 -2.58 -9.52 -10.63
N ILE A 18 -2.34 -9.67 -9.33
CA ILE A 18 -3.31 -10.21 -8.37
C ILE A 18 -3.76 -9.08 -7.46
N TRP A 19 -5.07 -8.79 -7.46
CA TRP A 19 -5.64 -7.65 -6.76
C TRP A 19 -6.21 -8.04 -5.41
N PHE A 20 -5.86 -7.29 -4.37
CA PHE A 20 -6.26 -7.48 -2.99
C PHE A 20 -7.10 -6.30 -2.48
N ALA A 21 -8.13 -6.61 -1.70
CA ALA A 21 -8.91 -5.65 -0.91
C ALA A 21 -9.35 -6.31 0.41
N LEU A 22 -9.95 -5.57 1.34
CA LEU A 22 -10.53 -6.17 2.56
C LEU A 22 -11.66 -7.15 2.22
N ASP A 23 -12.54 -6.74 1.31
CA ASP A 23 -13.64 -7.55 0.81
C ASP A 23 -14.12 -7.06 -0.57
N GLU A 24 -15.15 -7.71 -1.09
CA GLU A 24 -15.74 -7.40 -2.41
C GLU A 24 -16.28 -5.96 -2.52
N THR A 25 -16.58 -5.30 -1.39
CA THR A 25 -17.07 -3.91 -1.38
C THR A 25 -15.96 -2.88 -1.56
N ARG A 26 -14.68 -3.30 -1.46
CA ARG A 26 -13.49 -2.45 -1.65
C ARG A 26 -13.54 -1.15 -0.83
N PRO A 27 -13.73 -1.25 0.50
CA PRO A 27 -13.83 -0.07 1.34
C PRO A 27 -12.54 0.77 1.24
N LEU A 28 -12.69 2.09 1.36
CA LEU A 28 -11.57 3.01 1.35
C LEU A 28 -10.67 2.78 2.57
N LEU A 29 -9.38 2.59 2.30
CA LEU A 29 -8.32 2.42 3.28
C LEU A 29 -7.15 3.36 3.00
N CYS A 30 -6.15 3.34 3.88
CA CYS A 30 -4.94 4.13 3.72
C CYS A 30 -3.69 3.27 3.89
N PHE A 31 -2.69 3.44 3.03
CA PHE A 31 -1.33 3.03 3.37
C PHE A 31 -0.71 4.03 4.34
N ALA A 32 0.16 3.52 5.22
CA ALA A 32 1.03 4.31 6.08
C ALA A 32 2.06 5.06 5.22
N GLY A 33 1.67 6.25 4.77
CA GLY A 33 2.40 7.07 3.79
C GLY A 33 3.26 8.16 4.43
N ILE A 34 4.44 8.38 3.87
CA ILE A 34 5.35 9.50 4.13
C ILE A 34 5.46 10.39 2.89
N TRP A 35 5.81 11.66 3.08
CA TRP A 35 6.03 12.59 1.99
C TRP A 35 7.22 13.50 2.28
N THR A 36 7.79 14.08 1.22
CA THR A 36 8.83 15.09 1.30
C THR A 36 8.79 16.00 0.09
N ASN A 37 9.14 17.27 0.27
CA ASN A 37 9.53 18.12 -0.83
C ASN A 37 10.99 17.82 -1.20
N TRP A 38 11.30 17.62 -2.48
CA TRP A 38 12.64 17.21 -2.90
C TRP A 38 13.03 17.75 -4.28
N THR A 39 14.24 18.30 -4.37
CA THR A 39 14.85 18.76 -5.63
C THR A 39 15.79 17.70 -6.18
N SER A 40 15.50 17.21 -7.39
CA SER A 40 16.36 16.23 -8.08
C SER A 40 16.04 16.12 -9.56
N VAL A 41 16.90 15.42 -10.30
CA VAL A 41 16.61 14.97 -11.68
C VAL A 41 15.86 13.64 -11.62
N ARG A 42 14.53 13.68 -11.83
CA ARG A 42 13.67 12.47 -11.88
C ARG A 42 13.54 11.89 -13.28
N LYS A 43 13.53 12.74 -14.32
CA LYS A 43 13.58 12.34 -15.73
C LYS A 43 14.62 13.19 -16.45
N VAL A 44 15.53 12.56 -17.19
CA VAL A 44 16.63 13.24 -17.90
C VAL A 44 16.12 14.39 -18.77
N LYS A 45 15.00 14.19 -19.48
CA LYS A 45 14.39 15.22 -20.35
C LYS A 45 13.83 16.45 -19.64
N GLU A 46 13.53 16.34 -18.35
CA GLU A 46 12.90 17.40 -17.54
C GLU A 46 13.94 18.21 -16.76
N GLY A 47 15.20 17.75 -16.72
CA GLY A 47 16.24 18.38 -15.90
C GLY A 47 15.94 18.27 -14.41
N GLU A 48 16.52 19.18 -13.63
CA GLU A 48 16.30 19.25 -12.18
C GLU A 48 14.96 19.93 -11.89
N THR A 49 14.17 19.31 -11.01
CA THR A 49 12.85 19.82 -10.61
C THR A 49 12.64 19.61 -9.11
N THR A 50 11.90 20.53 -8.49
CA THR A 50 11.42 20.39 -7.11
C THR A 50 10.02 19.82 -7.14
N ASN A 51 9.80 18.69 -6.45
CA ASN A 51 8.53 17.98 -6.46
C ASN A 51 8.13 17.59 -5.03
N ASP A 52 6.83 17.52 -4.80
CA ASP A 52 6.28 16.82 -3.64
C ASP A 52 6.22 15.32 -3.95
N LEU A 53 7.07 14.56 -3.27
CA LEU A 53 7.19 13.13 -3.43
C LEU A 53 6.56 12.42 -2.25
N TYR A 54 6.02 11.23 -2.50
CA TYR A 54 5.49 10.37 -1.45
C TYR A 54 5.96 8.93 -1.64
N ALA A 55 5.92 8.19 -0.55
CA ALA A 55 6.09 6.75 -0.49
C ALA A 55 5.20 6.21 0.63
N PHE A 56 5.07 4.90 0.72
CA PHE A 56 4.43 4.25 1.86
C PHE A 56 5.31 3.13 2.38
N LEU A 57 5.17 2.83 3.67
CA LEU A 57 5.95 1.78 4.30
C LEU A 57 5.45 0.40 3.87
N THR A 58 6.37 -0.54 3.80
CA THR A 58 6.08 -1.97 3.63
C THR A 58 6.43 -2.71 4.92
N THR A 59 5.90 -3.92 5.06
CA THR A 59 6.11 -4.81 6.20
C THR A 59 6.15 -6.26 5.70
N GLU A 60 6.38 -7.22 6.60
CA GLU A 60 6.27 -8.64 6.25
C GLU A 60 4.88 -8.96 5.72
N PRO A 61 4.73 -9.86 4.73
CA PRO A 61 3.41 -10.18 4.20
C PRO A 61 2.62 -11.07 5.16
N ASN A 62 1.30 -10.91 5.17
CA ASN A 62 0.38 -11.87 5.77
C ASN A 62 0.22 -13.11 4.86
N ALA A 63 -0.58 -14.10 5.28
CA ALA A 63 -0.74 -15.36 4.54
C ALA A 63 -1.20 -15.17 3.08
N GLU A 64 -2.15 -14.26 2.82
CA GLU A 64 -2.70 -14.07 1.47
C GLU A 64 -1.71 -13.38 0.53
N VAL A 65 -1.09 -12.29 0.99
CA VAL A 65 -0.08 -11.59 0.18
C VAL A 65 1.16 -12.44 0.03
N GLY A 66 1.59 -13.12 1.09
CA GLY A 66 2.82 -13.93 1.10
C GLY A 66 2.76 -15.12 0.15
N ALA A 67 1.56 -15.67 -0.10
CA ALA A 67 1.35 -16.70 -1.10
C ALA A 67 1.61 -16.22 -2.54
N ILE A 68 1.44 -14.91 -2.79
CA ILE A 68 1.60 -14.30 -4.12
C ILE A 68 2.95 -13.60 -4.25
N HIS A 69 3.35 -12.82 -3.25
CA HIS A 69 4.57 -12.02 -3.20
C HIS A 69 5.20 -12.10 -1.80
N PRO A 70 6.16 -13.03 -1.58
CA PRO A 70 6.66 -13.38 -0.25
C PRO A 70 7.61 -12.33 0.37
N LYS A 71 7.96 -11.26 -0.34
CA LYS A 71 8.99 -10.32 0.10
C LYS A 71 8.45 -9.24 1.05
N ALA A 72 7.22 -8.78 0.83
CA ALA A 72 6.62 -7.70 1.58
C ALA A 72 5.14 -7.52 1.21
N MET A 73 4.39 -6.85 2.09
CA MET A 73 3.12 -6.21 1.78
C MET A 73 3.16 -4.72 2.19
N PRO A 74 2.26 -3.86 1.68
CA PRO A 74 2.09 -2.51 2.19
C PRO A 74 1.62 -2.49 3.65
N ALA A 75 2.08 -1.52 4.45
CA ALA A 75 1.53 -1.26 5.77
C ALA A 75 0.19 -0.52 5.63
N ILE A 76 -0.90 -1.14 6.10
CA ILE A 76 -2.28 -0.68 5.89
C ILE A 76 -2.88 -0.20 7.22
N LEU A 77 -3.46 1.00 7.18
CA LEU A 77 -4.27 1.60 8.23
C LEU A 77 -5.74 1.31 7.93
N THR A 78 -6.41 0.65 8.87
CA THR A 78 -7.76 0.08 8.73
C THR A 78 -8.83 0.81 9.53
N THR A 79 -8.44 1.58 10.54
CA THR A 79 -9.40 2.33 11.37
C THR A 79 -9.11 3.83 11.38
N PRO A 80 -10.13 4.67 11.66
CA PRO A 80 -9.93 6.10 11.86
C PRO A 80 -8.89 6.43 12.95
N GLU A 81 -8.81 5.63 14.01
CA GLU A 81 -7.85 5.82 15.11
C GLU A 81 -6.41 5.53 14.68
N GLU A 82 -6.20 4.52 13.84
CA GLU A 82 -4.89 4.24 13.24
C GLU A 82 -4.46 5.36 12.30
N VAL A 83 -5.42 5.89 11.52
CA VAL A 83 -5.19 7.05 10.64
C VAL A 83 -4.83 8.28 11.46
N GLU A 84 -5.58 8.60 12.51
CA GLU A 84 -5.29 9.72 13.41
C GLU A 84 -3.91 9.55 14.05
N THR A 85 -3.62 8.37 14.59
CA THR A 85 -2.32 8.05 15.19
C THR A 85 -1.18 8.25 14.20
N TRP A 86 -1.33 7.80 12.96
CA TRP A 86 -0.31 7.99 11.92
C TRP A 86 -0.06 9.47 11.60
N MET A 87 -1.10 10.30 11.67
CA MET A 87 -1.02 11.71 11.29
C MET A 87 -0.55 12.63 12.40
N THR A 88 -0.77 12.28 13.68
CA THR A 88 -0.57 13.21 14.79
C THR A 88 0.33 12.70 15.91
N ALA A 89 0.55 11.38 16.04
CA ALA A 89 1.39 10.84 17.09
C ALA A 89 2.89 11.09 16.83
N PRO A 90 3.74 11.07 17.86
CA PRO A 90 5.19 11.05 17.69
C PRO A 90 5.63 9.87 16.80
N ALA A 91 6.69 10.06 16.01
CA ALA A 91 7.14 9.06 15.05
C ALA A 91 7.36 7.66 15.66
N ALA A 92 7.89 7.59 16.90
CA ALA A 92 8.10 6.32 17.59
C ALA A 92 6.80 5.54 17.88
N GLU A 93 5.67 6.24 18.06
CA GLU A 93 4.36 5.62 18.26
C GLU A 93 3.72 5.27 16.92
N ALA A 94 3.74 6.19 15.95
CA ALA A 94 3.19 5.97 14.62
C ALA A 94 3.85 4.78 13.89
N LEU A 95 5.18 4.62 14.02
CA LEU A 95 5.92 3.52 13.38
C LEU A 95 5.54 2.14 13.91
N LYS A 96 4.88 2.03 15.08
CA LYS A 96 4.33 0.74 15.55
C LYS A 96 3.20 0.22 14.66
N LEU A 97 2.62 1.08 13.82
CA LEU A 97 1.61 0.69 12.82
C LEU A 97 2.24 0.06 11.56
N GLN A 98 3.57 0.08 11.42
CA GLN A 98 4.27 -0.65 10.35
C GLN A 98 4.33 -2.15 10.67
N ARG A 99 3.21 -2.83 10.51
CA ARG A 99 3.03 -4.26 10.79
C ARG A 99 2.09 -4.90 9.76
N PRO A 100 2.18 -6.22 9.53
CA PRO A 100 1.22 -6.93 8.68
C PRO A 100 -0.21 -6.74 9.18
N LEU A 101 -1.17 -6.82 8.28
CA LEU A 101 -2.54 -7.15 8.66
C LEU A 101 -2.60 -8.60 9.16
N PRO A 102 -3.57 -8.95 10.02
CA PRO A 102 -3.80 -10.35 10.38
C PRO A 102 -4.04 -11.23 9.14
N ASP A 103 -3.72 -12.51 9.26
CA ASP A 103 -4.12 -13.50 8.25
C ASP A 103 -5.65 -13.52 8.12
N GLY A 104 -6.14 -13.71 6.90
CA GLY A 104 -7.57 -13.68 6.56
C GLY A 104 -8.18 -12.29 6.44
N ALA A 105 -7.40 -11.22 6.64
CA ALA A 105 -7.88 -9.85 6.55
C ALA A 105 -8.06 -9.35 5.11
N LEU A 106 -7.38 -9.96 4.13
CA LEU A 106 -7.43 -9.58 2.73
C LEU A 106 -8.05 -10.69 1.88
N ARG A 107 -8.64 -10.29 0.74
CA ARG A 107 -9.18 -11.19 -0.28
C ARG A 107 -8.63 -10.84 -1.64
N ILE A 108 -8.44 -11.87 -2.47
CA ILE A 108 -8.17 -11.67 -3.89
C ILE A 108 -9.50 -11.32 -4.57
N VAL A 109 -9.60 -10.11 -5.11
CA VAL A 109 -10.83 -9.57 -5.73
C VAL A 109 -10.76 -9.51 -7.26
N ALA A 110 -9.57 -9.62 -7.86
CA ALA A 110 -9.36 -9.80 -9.29
C ALA A 110 -8.01 -10.47 -9.59
N ARG A 111 -7.87 -11.09 -10.78
CA ARG A 111 -6.64 -11.74 -11.24
C ARG A 111 -6.39 -11.47 -12.72
N GLY A 112 -5.14 -11.24 -13.09
CA GLY A 112 -4.65 -11.15 -14.47
C GLY A 112 -5.14 -9.94 -15.26
N VAL A 113 -5.81 -9.01 -14.60
CA VAL A 113 -6.26 -7.74 -15.20
C VAL A 113 -5.33 -6.61 -14.76
N LYS A 114 -5.07 -5.68 -15.68
CA LYS A 114 -4.17 -4.53 -15.42
C LYS A 114 -4.74 -3.54 -14.40
N GLU A 115 -6.05 -3.54 -14.20
CA GLU A 115 -6.77 -2.62 -13.31
C GLU A 115 -8.01 -3.31 -12.74
N ASP A 116 -8.29 -3.08 -11.45
CA ASP A 116 -9.52 -3.48 -10.79
C ASP A 116 -10.61 -2.41 -10.98
N MET A 117 -11.41 -2.56 -12.05
CA MET A 117 -12.39 -1.57 -12.51
C MET A 117 -13.53 -1.24 -11.53
N VAL A 118 -13.64 -1.97 -10.42
CA VAL A 118 -14.66 -1.78 -9.38
C VAL A 118 -14.12 -0.94 -8.20
N GLY A 119 -12.80 -0.71 -8.16
CA GLY A 119 -12.11 0.07 -7.13
C GLY A 119 -12.15 1.57 -7.33
#